data_AF-A0A7V9MJQ6-F1
#
_entry.id   AF-A0A7V9MJQ6-F1
#
_cell.length_a   1.000
_cell.length_b   1.000
_cell.length_c   1.000
_cell.angle_alpha   90.00
_cell.angle_beta   90.00
_cell.angle_gamma   90.00
#
_symmetry.space_group_name_H-M   'P 1'
#
loop_
_entity.id
_entity.type
_entity.pdbx_description
1 polymer ?
#
loop_
_entity_poly.entity_id
_entity_poly.type
_entity_poly.pdbx_seq_one_letter_code
_entity_poly.pdbx_strand_id
1 'polypeptide(L)'
;MEKKKVLFTLVLLAMFINSAKPINWTTISSGYWNNSAIWETGVVPAYSNSDTLIIAHPVVFDSNIILNSGAFLKIENEGGLCGHHSIIVNTGASILKYGILEMDVLSIPGGSASFLAPGKVIISMYGIITGNLNVSCTMAVGPWFECSQPTFAFTLVGIEEKQSNACNLFPNPNLGVFTLEHSFSSERIIIQIIDLTGRTVYNRTVFNSTGTESINEGGLKPGIYYWELLSKNNVSSRGKMIVN
;
A
#
# COMPACT_ATOMS: atom_id res chain seq x y z
N MET A 1 10.78 -30.44 80.43
CA MET A 1 10.52 -29.10 79.84
C MET A 1 11.20 -29.09 78.47
N GLU A 2 10.56 -29.74 77.49
CA GLU A 2 11.15 -30.00 76.17
C GLU A 2 10.77 -28.92 75.15
N LYS A 3 11.78 -28.46 74.41
CA LYS A 3 11.67 -27.46 73.35
C LYS A 3 10.96 -28.06 72.13
N LYS A 4 9.71 -27.67 71.89
CA LYS A 4 9.04 -27.85 70.59
C LYS A 4 9.64 -26.87 69.58
N LYS A 5 10.55 -27.36 68.74
CA LYS A 5 10.83 -26.81 67.41
C LYS A 5 10.32 -27.82 66.38
N VAL A 6 10.07 -27.35 65.16
CA VAL A 6 9.66 -28.12 63.96
C VAL A 6 8.14 -28.33 63.96
N LEU A 7 7.34 -27.87 63.00
CA LEU A 7 7.55 -27.73 61.56
C LEU A 7 6.61 -26.63 61.04
N PHE A 8 7.13 -25.47 60.63
CA PHE A 8 6.33 -24.47 59.91
C PHE A 8 6.28 -24.94 58.46
N THR A 9 5.18 -25.60 58.10
CA THR A 9 4.95 -26.13 56.76
C THR A 9 4.89 -24.97 55.77
N LEU A 10 6.03 -24.67 55.15
CA LEU A 10 6.12 -23.81 53.97
C LEU A 10 5.34 -24.52 52.84
N VAL A 11 4.07 -24.17 52.70
CA VAL A 11 3.33 -24.39 51.46
C VAL A 11 3.92 -23.42 50.46
N LEU A 12 5.04 -23.83 49.85
CA LEU A 12 5.58 -23.24 48.65
C LEU A 12 4.57 -23.56 47.55
N LEU A 13 3.56 -22.71 47.44
CA LEU A 13 2.73 -22.60 46.25
C LEU A 13 3.67 -22.15 45.14
N ALA A 14 4.31 -23.13 44.49
CA ALA A 14 4.97 -22.93 43.23
C ALA A 14 3.88 -22.49 42.26
N MET A 15 3.65 -21.18 42.18
CA MET A 15 3.05 -20.58 41.02
C MET A 15 3.97 -21.01 39.88
N PHE A 16 3.51 -22.02 39.13
CA PHE A 16 3.95 -22.22 37.78
C PHE A 16 3.67 -20.89 37.08
N ILE A 17 4.66 -20.02 37.06
CA ILE A 17 4.77 -18.99 36.04
C ILE A 17 4.93 -19.82 34.77
N ASN A 18 3.80 -20.23 34.19
CA ASN A 18 3.77 -20.62 32.80
C ASN A 18 4.30 -19.39 32.07
N SER A 19 5.59 -19.42 31.75
CA SER A 19 6.12 -18.58 30.69
C SER A 19 5.36 -19.02 29.45
N ALA A 20 4.20 -18.40 29.23
CA ALA A 20 3.42 -18.56 28.03
C ALA A 20 4.37 -18.15 26.92
N LYS A 21 4.83 -19.14 26.15
CA LYS A 21 5.67 -18.86 25.00
C LYS A 21 4.85 -17.96 24.08
N PRO A 22 5.45 -16.88 23.54
CA PRO A 22 4.74 -16.02 22.61
C PRO A 22 4.18 -16.89 21.48
N ILE A 23 2.88 -16.78 21.25
CA ILE A 23 2.22 -17.49 20.16
C ILE A 23 2.47 -16.71 18.88
N ASN A 24 2.78 -17.42 17.79
CA ASN A 24 2.91 -16.82 16.48
C ASN A 24 1.59 -17.03 15.73
N TRP A 25 1.03 -15.93 15.23
CA TRP A 25 -0.17 -15.93 14.40
C TRP A 25 0.24 -15.55 12.97
N THR A 26 0.23 -16.51 12.06
CA THR A 26 0.65 -16.28 10.68
C THR A 26 -0.55 -16.36 9.75
N THR A 27 -0.66 -15.42 8.82
CA THR A 27 -1.69 -15.49 7.76
C THR A 27 -1.27 -16.49 6.68
N ILE A 28 -2.16 -17.38 6.24
CA ILE A 28 -1.94 -18.36 5.15
C ILE A 28 -2.64 -17.99 3.83
N SER A 29 -3.53 -17.00 3.85
CA SER A 29 -4.20 -16.49 2.65
C SER A 29 -4.67 -15.06 2.87
N SER A 30 -5.05 -14.39 1.78
CA SER A 30 -5.63 -13.04 1.84
C SER A 30 -7.06 -13.08 2.38
N GLY A 31 -7.47 -12.06 3.14
CA GLY A 31 -8.86 -12.00 3.62
C GLY A 31 -9.14 -10.95 4.68
N TYR A 32 -10.20 -11.19 5.44
CA TYR A 32 -10.58 -10.37 6.58
C TYR A 32 -9.92 -10.91 7.84
N TRP A 33 -9.49 -10.02 8.73
CA TRP A 33 -8.89 -10.39 10.02
C TRP A 33 -9.77 -11.37 10.80
N ASN A 34 -11.07 -11.12 10.82
CA ASN A 34 -12.07 -11.90 11.55
C ASN A 34 -12.39 -13.29 10.94
N ASN A 35 -11.79 -13.64 9.80
CA ASN A 35 -11.96 -14.94 9.17
C ASN A 35 -10.89 -15.92 9.68
N SER A 36 -11.29 -16.95 10.43
CA SER A 36 -10.35 -17.95 10.94
C SER A 36 -9.59 -18.72 9.84
N ALA A 37 -10.17 -18.83 8.63
CA ALA A 37 -9.56 -19.56 7.53
C ALA A 37 -8.30 -18.89 6.95
N ILE A 38 -8.05 -17.62 7.27
CA ILE A 38 -6.84 -16.93 6.81
C ILE A 38 -5.65 -17.12 7.76
N TRP A 39 -5.85 -17.74 8.92
CA TRP A 39 -4.82 -17.93 9.95
C TRP A 39 -4.34 -19.38 9.99
N GLU A 40 -3.03 -19.58 10.11
CA GLU A 40 -2.39 -20.91 10.15
C GLU A 40 -2.93 -21.79 11.29
N THR A 41 -3.28 -21.18 12.42
CA THR A 41 -3.83 -21.87 13.59
C THR A 41 -5.31 -22.22 13.44
N GLY A 42 -6.00 -21.71 12.41
CA GLY A 42 -7.44 -21.80 12.26
C GLY A 42 -8.22 -21.03 13.34
N VAL A 43 -7.56 -20.11 14.05
CA VAL A 43 -8.16 -19.29 15.11
C VAL A 43 -7.82 -17.82 14.83
N VAL A 44 -8.78 -16.92 15.07
CA VAL A 44 -8.59 -15.48 14.89
C VAL A 44 -7.81 -14.90 16.08
N PRO A 45 -6.68 -14.20 15.86
CA PRO A 45 -5.99 -13.50 16.92
C PRO A 45 -6.81 -12.33 17.45
N ALA A 46 -6.69 -12.08 18.75
CA ALA A 46 -7.31 -10.92 19.37
C ALA A 46 -6.70 -9.61 18.84
N TYR A 47 -7.55 -8.61 18.58
CA TYR A 47 -7.11 -7.29 18.16
C TYR A 47 -6.22 -6.60 19.22
N SER A 48 -6.45 -6.90 20.50
CA SER A 48 -5.54 -6.53 21.58
C SER A 48 -4.75 -7.76 22.02
N ASN A 49 -3.44 -7.79 21.77
CA ASN A 49 -2.59 -8.95 22.04
C ASN A 49 -1.20 -8.54 22.52
N SER A 50 -0.49 -9.49 23.11
CA SER A 50 0.90 -9.39 23.59
C SER A 50 1.82 -10.37 22.87
N ASP A 51 1.37 -10.90 21.73
CA ASP A 51 1.96 -12.03 21.00
C ASP A 51 2.57 -11.59 19.67
N THR A 52 3.09 -12.53 18.87
CA THR A 52 3.65 -12.24 17.55
C THR A 52 2.60 -12.42 16.46
N LEU A 53 2.39 -11.39 15.65
CA LEU A 53 1.53 -11.39 14.46
C LEU A 53 2.41 -11.31 13.21
N ILE A 54 2.27 -12.26 12.29
CA ILE A 54 2.98 -12.32 11.01
C ILE A 54 1.96 -12.22 9.87
N ILE A 55 1.92 -11.04 9.25
CA ILE A 55 1.06 -10.74 8.11
C ILE A 55 1.86 -10.97 6.84
N ALA A 56 1.79 -12.19 6.33
CA ALA A 56 2.42 -12.62 5.08
C ALA A 56 1.52 -12.36 3.86
N HIS A 57 0.22 -12.20 4.09
CA HIS A 57 -0.78 -11.96 3.05
C HIS A 57 -1.54 -10.66 3.31
N PRO A 58 -2.17 -10.09 2.28
CA PRO A 58 -3.20 -9.08 2.41
C PRO A 58 -4.30 -9.34 3.43
N VAL A 59 -4.46 -8.47 4.42
CA VAL A 59 -5.52 -8.57 5.42
C VAL A 59 -6.23 -7.24 5.59
N VAL A 60 -7.57 -7.28 5.53
CA VAL A 60 -8.43 -6.17 5.92
C VAL A 60 -8.82 -6.33 7.38
N PHE A 61 -8.56 -5.31 8.20
CA PHE A 61 -8.97 -5.28 9.60
C PHE A 61 -10.15 -4.32 9.80
N ASP A 62 -11.06 -4.70 10.69
CA ASP A 62 -12.38 -4.09 10.94
C ASP A 62 -12.52 -3.58 12.39
N SER A 63 -11.41 -3.51 13.14
CA SER A 63 -11.35 -2.96 14.49
C SER A 63 -9.95 -2.48 14.83
N ASN A 64 -9.83 -1.64 15.86
CA ASN A 64 -8.54 -1.11 16.31
C ASN A 64 -7.60 -2.25 16.75
N ILE A 65 -6.37 -2.25 16.23
CA ILE A 65 -5.32 -3.19 16.65
C ILE A 65 -4.50 -2.53 17.77
N ILE A 66 -4.36 -3.21 18.90
CA ILE A 66 -3.66 -2.75 20.09
C ILE A 66 -2.54 -3.74 20.41
N LEU A 67 -1.31 -3.34 20.15
CA LEU A 67 -0.12 -4.11 20.46
C LEU A 67 0.33 -3.77 21.88
N ASN A 68 0.17 -4.72 22.81
CA ASN A 68 0.59 -4.59 24.21
C ASN A 68 2.07 -4.96 24.39
N SER A 69 2.62 -4.70 25.57
CA SER A 69 4.02 -5.04 25.88
C SER A 69 4.33 -6.51 25.52
N GLY A 70 5.42 -6.73 24.78
CA GLY A 70 5.81 -8.04 24.27
C GLY A 70 5.26 -8.38 22.88
N ALA A 71 4.25 -7.64 22.39
CA ALA A 71 3.70 -7.87 21.06
C ALA A 71 4.69 -7.48 19.95
N PHE A 72 4.72 -8.29 18.88
CA PHE A 72 5.48 -8.01 17.67
C PHE A 72 4.61 -8.19 16.44
N LEU A 73 4.39 -7.12 15.68
CA LEU A 73 3.69 -7.18 14.41
C LEU A 73 4.69 -7.09 13.26
N LYS A 74 4.80 -8.16 12.48
CA LYS A 74 5.58 -8.22 11.24
C LYS A 74 4.64 -8.20 10.04
N ILE A 75 4.84 -7.28 9.11
CA ILE A 75 4.18 -7.28 7.80
C ILE A 75 5.25 -7.60 6.75
N GLU A 76 5.15 -8.76 6.12
CA GLU A 76 6.13 -9.22 5.13
C GLU A 76 5.96 -8.47 3.80
N ASN A 77 6.86 -8.69 2.84
CA ASN A 77 6.92 -7.94 1.59
C ASN A 77 5.63 -8.06 0.75
N GLU A 78 5.05 -9.26 0.70
CA GLU A 78 3.78 -9.55 0.01
C GLU A 78 2.55 -9.33 0.90
N GLY A 79 2.78 -9.08 2.19
CA GLY A 79 1.74 -8.84 3.17
C GLY A 79 1.16 -7.42 3.09
N GLY A 80 -0.02 -7.25 3.67
CA GLY A 80 -0.64 -5.93 3.76
C GLY A 80 -1.62 -5.86 4.91
N LEU A 81 -1.70 -4.72 5.58
CA LEU A 81 -2.83 -4.38 6.45
C LEU A 81 -3.52 -3.14 5.91
N CYS A 82 -4.84 -3.22 5.75
CA CYS A 82 -5.70 -2.11 5.35
C CYS A 82 -6.92 -2.06 6.27
N GLY A 83 -7.25 -0.89 6.81
CA GLY A 83 -8.48 -0.72 7.58
C GLY A 83 -8.70 0.73 7.98
N HIS A 84 -9.94 1.16 8.07
CA HIS A 84 -10.30 2.48 8.59
C HIS A 84 -10.39 2.47 10.12
N HIS A 85 -9.28 2.07 10.75
CA HIS A 85 -9.18 1.93 12.20
C HIS A 85 -7.79 2.33 12.70
N SER A 86 -7.65 2.38 14.02
CA SER A 86 -6.39 2.75 14.68
C SER A 86 -5.47 1.56 14.86
N ILE A 87 -4.16 1.79 14.76
CA ILE A 87 -3.13 0.88 15.27
C ILE A 87 -2.39 1.57 16.41
N ILE A 88 -2.40 0.95 17.59
CA ILE A 88 -1.80 1.46 18.82
C ILE A 88 -0.64 0.56 19.24
N VAL A 89 0.55 1.14 19.38
CA VAL A 89 1.81 0.44 19.70
C VAL A 89 2.28 0.87 21.08
N ASN A 90 1.83 0.14 22.10
CA ASN A 90 2.16 0.44 23.49
C ASN A 90 3.64 0.20 23.81
N THR A 91 4.08 0.70 24.95
CA THR A 91 5.46 0.50 25.44
C THR A 91 5.82 -0.98 25.48
N GLY A 92 6.97 -1.33 24.90
CA GLY A 92 7.45 -2.71 24.79
C GLY A 92 6.85 -3.51 23.63
N ALA A 93 5.94 -2.93 22.84
CA ALA A 93 5.47 -3.50 21.58
C ALA A 93 6.27 -2.96 20.39
N SER A 94 6.32 -3.73 19.30
CA SER A 94 7.03 -3.30 18.10
C SER A 94 6.35 -3.70 16.78
N ILE A 95 6.49 -2.83 15.77
CA ILE A 95 6.10 -3.10 14.38
C ILE A 95 7.35 -3.16 13.50
N LEU A 96 7.43 -4.19 12.65
CA LEU A 96 8.37 -4.25 11.52
C LEU A 96 7.59 -4.48 10.24
N LYS A 97 7.60 -3.50 9.34
CA LYS A 97 6.77 -3.50 8.14
C LYS A 97 7.64 -3.44 6.89
N TYR A 98 7.41 -4.35 5.94
CA TYR A 98 7.95 -4.34 4.58
C TYR A 98 6.84 -4.13 3.53
N GLY A 99 5.70 -4.80 3.69
CA GLY A 99 4.55 -4.72 2.80
C GLY A 99 3.73 -3.45 2.93
N ILE A 100 2.43 -3.47 2.67
CA ILE A 100 1.56 -2.28 2.73
C ILE A 100 0.94 -2.11 4.11
N LEU A 101 0.82 -0.87 4.58
CA LEU A 101 0.18 -0.55 5.85
C LEU A 101 -0.68 0.71 5.72
N GLU A 102 -1.99 0.53 5.71
CA GLU A 102 -2.98 1.60 5.53
C GLU A 102 -3.94 1.59 6.72
N MET A 103 -4.02 2.72 7.42
CA MET A 103 -4.83 2.87 8.64
C MET A 103 -5.39 4.28 8.78
N ASP A 104 -6.32 4.51 9.71
CA ASP A 104 -6.81 5.86 9.99
C ASP A 104 -5.88 6.61 10.95
N VAL A 105 -5.51 5.96 12.05
CA VAL A 105 -4.68 6.57 13.10
C VAL A 105 -3.54 5.64 13.49
N LEU A 106 -2.32 6.17 13.50
CA LEU A 106 -1.15 5.49 14.06
C LEU A 106 -0.81 6.11 15.42
N SER A 107 -0.85 5.34 16.50
CA SER A 107 -0.44 5.80 17.84
C SER A 107 0.73 4.97 18.36
N ILE A 108 1.84 5.61 18.68
CA ILE A 108 3.04 4.98 19.26
C ILE A 108 3.36 5.73 20.56
N PRO A 109 2.61 5.53 21.65
CA PRO A 109 2.83 6.23 22.93
C PRO A 109 4.17 5.88 23.61
N GLY A 110 4.75 4.73 23.29
CA GLY A 110 6.04 4.30 23.85
C GLY A 110 6.65 3.05 23.23
N GLY A 111 5.98 2.42 22.26
CA GLY A 111 6.52 1.31 21.50
C GLY A 111 7.51 1.74 20.41
N SER A 112 7.80 0.83 19.48
CA SER A 112 8.63 1.12 18.32
C SER A 112 7.98 0.67 17.00
N ALA A 113 8.20 1.41 15.92
CA ALA A 113 7.79 1.00 14.59
C ALA A 113 8.92 1.25 13.58
N SER A 114 9.19 0.26 12.75
CA SER A 114 10.14 0.35 11.63
C SER A 114 9.40 0.07 10.33
N PHE A 115 9.26 1.10 9.50
CA PHE A 115 8.58 1.05 8.21
C PHE A 115 9.62 1.04 7.09
N LEU A 116 9.82 -0.12 6.50
CA LEU A 116 10.86 -0.38 5.51
C LEU A 116 10.23 -0.53 4.12
N ALA A 117 11.03 -0.25 3.10
CA ALA A 117 10.70 -0.50 1.70
C ALA A 117 10.49 -2.01 1.46
N PRO A 118 9.75 -2.42 0.42
CA PRO A 118 9.26 -1.61 -0.71
C PRO A 118 7.82 -1.08 -0.57
N GLY A 119 7.02 -1.57 0.37
CA GLY A 119 5.64 -1.13 0.49
C GLY A 119 5.52 0.30 1.02
N LYS A 120 4.30 0.83 1.04
CA LYS A 120 3.97 2.18 1.53
C LYS A 120 3.24 2.16 2.88
N VAL A 121 3.22 3.30 3.56
CA VAL A 121 2.37 3.55 4.72
C VAL A 121 1.41 4.69 4.39
N ILE A 122 0.11 4.51 4.61
CA ILE A 122 -0.87 5.59 4.52
C ILE A 122 -1.63 5.71 5.84
N ILE A 123 -1.73 6.92 6.34
CA ILE A 123 -2.53 7.27 7.51
C ILE A 123 -3.61 8.24 7.03
N SER A 124 -4.88 7.85 7.03
CA SER A 124 -5.94 8.72 6.47
C SER A 124 -6.23 9.95 7.35
N MET A 125 -6.02 9.85 8.68
CA MET A 125 -6.30 10.93 9.63
C MET A 125 -5.02 11.55 10.23
N TYR A 126 -4.42 10.92 11.24
CA TYR A 126 -3.28 11.49 11.95
C TYR A 126 -2.41 10.44 12.67
N GLY A 127 -1.16 10.81 12.99
CA GLY A 127 -0.25 9.99 13.79
C GLY A 127 0.12 10.68 15.12
N ILE A 128 0.19 9.92 16.21
CA ILE A 128 0.72 10.38 17.51
C ILE A 128 1.93 9.53 17.85
N ILE A 129 3.13 10.13 17.84
CA ILE A 129 4.38 9.40 18.03
C ILE A 129 5.13 10.00 19.22
N THR A 130 5.21 9.23 20.30
CA THR A 130 5.99 9.54 21.51
C THR A 130 7.10 8.50 21.73
N GLY A 131 6.92 7.29 21.20
CA GLY A 131 7.94 6.25 21.11
C GLY A 131 8.85 6.40 19.89
N ASN A 132 9.41 5.28 19.42
CA ASN A 132 10.39 5.28 18.34
C ASN A 132 9.73 4.99 16.98
N LEU A 133 9.99 5.83 15.98
CA LEU A 133 9.57 5.58 14.60
C LEU A 133 10.78 5.70 13.67
N ASN A 134 11.07 4.63 12.94
CA ASN A 134 12.06 4.61 11.86
C ASN A 134 11.35 4.39 10.53
N VAL A 135 11.55 5.28 9.56
CA VAL A 135 10.89 5.22 8.25
C VAL A 135 11.94 5.24 7.14
N SER A 136 11.90 4.22 6.29
CA SER A 136 12.76 4.05 5.11
C SER A 136 11.94 3.71 3.85
N CYS A 137 10.63 3.99 3.88
CA CYS A 137 9.71 3.87 2.75
C CYS A 137 8.85 5.12 2.58
N THR A 138 8.00 5.16 1.56
CA THR A 138 6.98 6.20 1.44
C THR A 138 5.98 6.11 2.58
N MET A 139 5.76 7.23 3.27
CA MET A 139 4.70 7.40 4.26
C MET A 139 3.92 8.67 3.93
N ALA A 140 2.59 8.57 3.87
CA ALA A 140 1.71 9.70 3.58
C ALA A 140 0.62 9.81 4.65
N VAL A 141 0.22 11.05 4.95
CA VAL A 141 -0.89 11.34 5.86
C VAL A 141 -1.94 12.18 5.12
N GLY A 142 -3.22 11.80 5.20
CA GLY A 142 -4.34 12.55 4.63
C GLY A 142 -5.01 11.96 3.37
N PRO A 143 -4.32 11.23 2.45
CA PRO A 143 -5.01 10.58 1.35
C PRO A 143 -6.05 9.56 1.85
N TRP A 144 -7.25 9.62 1.28
CA TRP A 144 -8.21 8.56 1.43
C TRP A 144 -7.76 7.33 0.64
N PHE A 145 -7.97 6.14 1.20
CA PHE A 145 -7.74 4.86 0.54
C PHE A 145 -8.98 4.00 0.71
N GLU A 146 -9.19 3.03 -0.17
CA GLU A 146 -10.30 2.08 -0.05
C GLU A 146 -9.77 0.70 0.29
N CYS A 147 -10.38 0.06 1.28
CA CYS A 147 -10.15 -1.35 1.57
C CYS A 147 -11.19 -2.27 0.87
N SER A 148 -11.16 -2.35 -0.47
CA SER A 148 -11.88 -3.36 -1.27
C SER A 148 -11.35 -4.81 -1.16
N GLN A 149 -11.81 -5.53 -0.15
CA GLN A 149 -11.90 -7.00 0.03
C GLN A 149 -11.48 -7.96 -1.11
N PRO A 150 -11.02 -9.17 -0.75
CA PRO A 150 -9.66 -9.54 -0.36
C PRO A 150 -8.76 -9.89 -1.56
N THR A 151 -9.18 -9.57 -2.79
CA THR A 151 -8.34 -9.66 -4.00
C THR A 151 -7.89 -8.27 -4.40
N PHE A 152 -7.20 -7.56 -3.51
CA PHE A 152 -6.45 -6.42 -4.02
C PHE A 152 -5.20 -6.99 -4.66
N ALA A 153 -4.94 -6.54 -5.88
CA ALA A 153 -3.57 -6.37 -6.29
C ALA A 153 -2.95 -5.34 -5.32
N PHE A 154 -2.37 -5.82 -4.21
CA PHE A 154 -1.31 -5.12 -3.50
C PHE A 154 -0.12 -5.10 -4.43
N THR A 155 -0.29 -4.35 -5.51
CA THR A 155 0.81 -4.00 -6.38
C THR A 155 1.68 -3.17 -5.47
N LEU A 156 2.85 -3.71 -5.13
CA LEU A 156 4.01 -2.87 -4.89
C LEU A 156 4.17 -2.04 -6.16
N VAL A 157 3.41 -0.95 -6.29
CA VAL A 157 3.67 0.09 -7.27
C VAL A 157 4.47 1.17 -6.53
N GLY A 158 5.80 1.14 -6.38
CA GLY A 158 6.75 0.16 -6.88
C GLY A 158 6.67 -0.10 -8.38
N ILE A 159 6.13 0.83 -9.18
CA ILE A 159 6.45 0.76 -10.59
C ILE A 159 7.95 1.09 -10.61
N GLU A 160 8.82 0.07 -10.56
CA GLU A 160 9.86 0.06 -11.58
C GLU A 160 9.05 0.15 -12.86
N GLU A 161 8.93 1.38 -13.36
CA GLU A 161 8.45 1.63 -14.70
C GLU A 161 9.32 0.75 -15.57
N LYS A 162 8.79 -0.42 -15.94
CA LYS A 162 9.36 -1.26 -16.98
C LYS A 162 9.21 -0.45 -18.23
N GLN A 163 10.12 0.51 -18.40
CA GLN A 163 10.28 1.44 -19.50
C GLN A 163 9.01 1.52 -20.34
N SER A 164 7.93 2.01 -19.70
CA SER A 164 6.59 1.88 -20.23
C SER A 164 6.37 3.08 -21.13
N ASN A 165 7.02 3.03 -22.29
CA ASN A 165 6.72 3.88 -23.42
C ASN A 165 6.40 5.35 -23.02
N ALA A 166 7.39 6.09 -22.49
CA ALA A 166 7.18 7.45 -22.00
C ALA A 166 6.64 8.34 -23.14
N CYS A 167 5.48 8.95 -22.92
CA CYS A 167 4.82 9.80 -23.90
C CYS A 167 4.25 11.05 -23.22
N ASN A 168 4.71 12.22 -23.66
CA ASN A 168 4.25 13.51 -23.18
C ASN A 168 3.69 14.34 -24.34
N LEU A 169 2.57 15.02 -24.09
CA LEU A 169 2.01 16.03 -25.00
C LEU A 169 2.05 17.39 -24.33
N PHE A 170 2.76 18.34 -24.94
CA PHE A 170 2.88 19.70 -24.41
C PHE A 170 2.98 20.75 -25.52
N PRO A 171 2.53 22.00 -25.28
CA PRO A 171 1.87 22.45 -24.06
C PRO A 171 0.43 21.90 -23.96
N ASN A 172 -0.09 21.86 -22.73
CA ASN A 172 -1.50 21.61 -22.45
C ASN A 172 -1.95 22.60 -21.36
N PRO A 173 -2.84 23.56 -21.65
CA PRO A 173 -3.57 23.77 -22.91
C PRO A 173 -2.70 24.19 -24.11
N ASN A 174 -3.20 24.02 -25.34
CA ASN A 174 -2.57 24.47 -26.59
C ASN A 174 -3.55 25.21 -27.53
N LEU A 175 -3.04 25.79 -28.61
CA LEU A 175 -3.81 26.48 -29.66
C LEU A 175 -3.92 25.63 -30.95
N GLY A 176 -4.08 24.31 -30.80
CA GLY A 176 -4.04 23.36 -31.92
C GLY A 176 -2.63 22.98 -32.36
N VAL A 177 -1.59 23.52 -31.72
CA VAL A 177 -0.18 23.14 -31.97
C VAL A 177 0.42 22.56 -30.71
N PHE A 178 0.86 21.31 -30.79
CA PHE A 178 1.43 20.58 -29.66
C PHE A 178 2.60 19.71 -30.09
N THR A 179 3.43 19.37 -29.12
CA THR A 179 4.61 18.54 -29.27
C THR A 179 4.34 17.20 -28.61
N LEU A 180 4.53 16.13 -29.37
CA LEU A 180 4.59 14.75 -28.90
C LEU A 180 6.05 14.42 -28.64
N GLU A 181 6.41 14.27 -27.38
CA GLU A 181 7.67 13.64 -26.97
C GLU A 181 7.39 12.18 -26.67
N HIS A 182 8.16 11.28 -27.27
CA HIS A 182 7.93 9.86 -27.13
C HIS A 182 9.16 8.99 -27.04
N SER A 183 9.00 7.87 -26.34
CA SER A 183 9.87 6.72 -26.34
C SER A 183 8.97 5.49 -26.37
N PHE A 184 9.11 4.61 -27.37
CA PHE A 184 8.25 3.47 -27.66
C PHE A 184 9.09 2.25 -28.05
N SER A 185 8.61 1.07 -27.72
CA SER A 185 9.22 -0.20 -28.17
C SER A 185 8.97 -0.54 -29.66
N SER A 186 8.15 0.23 -30.36
CA SER A 186 7.82 0.01 -31.78
C SER A 186 8.21 1.21 -32.64
N GLU A 187 8.79 0.93 -33.81
CA GLU A 187 9.21 1.95 -34.78
C GLU A 187 8.05 2.63 -35.51
N ARG A 188 6.82 2.14 -35.32
CA ARG A 188 5.62 2.68 -35.96
C ARG A 188 4.45 2.72 -34.98
N ILE A 189 3.92 3.91 -34.75
CA ILE A 189 2.75 4.14 -33.90
C ILE A 189 1.78 5.10 -34.59
N ILE A 190 0.49 5.03 -34.26
CA ILE A 190 -0.51 5.95 -34.78
C ILE A 190 -1.00 6.82 -33.63
N ILE A 191 -0.82 8.13 -33.72
CA ILE A 191 -1.50 9.08 -32.83
C ILE A 191 -2.89 9.36 -33.38
N GLN A 192 -3.89 9.36 -32.51
CA GLN A 192 -5.26 9.73 -32.80
C GLN A 192 -5.75 10.75 -31.78
N ILE A 193 -6.55 11.72 -32.24
CA ILE A 193 -7.27 12.64 -31.37
C ILE A 193 -8.75 12.37 -31.54
N ILE A 194 -9.45 12.29 -30.41
CA ILE A 194 -10.84 11.88 -30.29
C ILE A 194 -11.59 12.97 -29.54
N ASP A 195 -12.72 13.43 -30.09
CA ASP A 195 -13.58 14.39 -29.40
C ASP A 195 -14.42 13.72 -28.30
N LEU A 196 -15.14 14.52 -27.49
CA LEU A 196 -15.97 14.00 -26.39
C LEU A 196 -17.10 13.05 -26.83
N THR A 197 -17.43 13.02 -28.13
CA THR A 197 -18.43 12.09 -28.68
C THR A 197 -17.83 10.74 -29.11
N GLY A 198 -16.51 10.57 -28.98
CA GLY A 198 -15.80 9.37 -29.39
C GLY A 198 -15.39 9.38 -30.87
N ARG A 199 -15.58 10.49 -31.60
CA ARG A 199 -15.22 10.60 -33.01
C ARG A 199 -13.74 10.99 -33.15
N THR A 200 -12.99 10.22 -33.93
CA THR A 200 -11.61 10.57 -34.32
C THR A 200 -11.62 11.81 -35.20
N VAL A 201 -11.02 12.90 -34.72
CA VAL A 201 -10.90 14.19 -35.42
C VAL A 201 -9.53 14.39 -36.05
N TYR A 202 -8.53 13.62 -35.63
CA TYR A 202 -7.19 13.62 -36.21
C TYR A 202 -6.57 12.23 -36.09
N ASN A 203 -5.77 11.83 -37.08
CA ASN A 203 -4.85 10.71 -36.94
C ASN A 203 -3.58 10.94 -37.76
N ARG A 204 -2.45 10.41 -37.27
CA ARG A 204 -1.17 10.45 -37.99
C ARG A 204 -0.30 9.26 -37.58
N THR A 205 0.45 8.72 -38.54
CA THR A 205 1.50 7.74 -38.23
C THR A 205 2.78 8.48 -37.84
N VAL A 206 3.35 8.10 -36.70
CA VAL A 206 4.65 8.56 -36.20
C VAL A 206 5.65 7.42 -36.37
N PHE A 207 6.82 7.76 -36.88
CA PHE A 207 7.93 6.84 -37.10
C PHE A 207 9.00 7.04 -36.02
N ASN A 208 9.84 6.02 -35.85
CA ASN A 208 10.90 5.92 -34.86
C ASN A 208 10.40 5.60 -33.45
N SER A 209 11.17 4.75 -32.78
CA SER A 209 10.93 4.35 -31.39
C SER A 209 11.05 5.52 -30.44
N THR A 210 11.96 6.47 -30.66
CA THR A 210 12.13 7.64 -29.78
C THR A 210 12.17 8.93 -30.59
N GLY A 211 11.66 10.02 -30.04
CA GLY A 211 11.75 11.31 -30.70
C GLY A 211 10.83 12.39 -30.15
N THR A 212 10.81 13.50 -30.87
CA THR A 212 9.95 14.65 -30.57
C THR A 212 9.36 15.14 -31.89
N GLU A 213 8.04 15.15 -31.98
CA GLU A 213 7.30 15.53 -33.18
C GLU A 213 6.39 16.71 -32.87
N SER A 214 6.52 17.78 -33.66
CA SER A 214 5.55 18.87 -33.62
C SER A 214 4.35 18.53 -34.50
N ILE A 215 3.16 18.62 -33.93
CA ILE A 215 1.89 18.39 -34.60
C ILE A 215 1.12 19.71 -34.59
N ASN A 216 0.78 20.18 -35.78
CA ASN A 216 -0.03 21.37 -35.98
C ASN A 216 -1.36 20.95 -36.59
N GLU A 217 -2.41 20.98 -35.78
CA GLU A 217 -3.80 20.78 -36.17
C GLU A 217 -4.62 21.98 -35.70
N GLY A 218 -4.30 23.16 -36.24
CA GLY A 218 -5.06 24.41 -36.03
C GLY A 218 -6.52 24.36 -36.49
N GLY A 219 -6.97 23.25 -37.08
CA GLY A 219 -8.37 22.98 -37.40
C GLY A 219 -9.21 22.48 -36.23
N LEU A 220 -8.59 22.11 -35.09
CA LEU A 220 -9.33 21.73 -33.88
C LEU A 220 -10.06 22.95 -33.31
N LYS A 221 -11.34 22.76 -33.00
CA LYS A 221 -12.12 23.78 -32.30
C LYS A 221 -11.70 23.83 -30.83
N PRO A 222 -11.88 24.97 -30.13
CA PRO A 222 -11.66 25.03 -28.70
C PRO A 222 -12.50 23.98 -27.96
N GLY A 223 -11.87 23.22 -27.05
CA GLY A 223 -12.53 22.13 -26.36
C GLY A 223 -11.58 21.11 -25.71
N ILE A 224 -12.20 20.10 -25.10
CA ILE A 224 -11.50 18.96 -24.51
C ILE A 224 -11.44 17.83 -25.52
N TYR A 225 -10.26 17.23 -25.65
CA TYR A 225 -10.03 16.07 -26.50
C TYR A 225 -9.31 14.97 -25.73
N TYR A 226 -9.55 13.74 -26.15
CA TYR A 226 -8.72 12.60 -25.79
C TYR A 226 -7.70 12.35 -26.90
N TRP A 227 -6.52 11.91 -26.52
CA TRP A 227 -5.53 11.42 -27.47
C TRP A 227 -5.20 9.97 -27.14
N GLU A 228 -4.95 9.19 -28.19
CA GLU A 228 -4.57 7.79 -28.10
C GLU A 228 -3.39 7.51 -29.01
N LEU A 229 -2.52 6.60 -28.58
CA LEU A 229 -1.42 6.07 -29.36
C LEU A 229 -1.64 4.59 -29.60
N LEU A 230 -1.70 4.18 -30.86
CA LEU A 230 -1.99 2.81 -31.26
C LEU A 230 -0.72 2.15 -31.81
N SER A 231 -0.29 1.07 -31.18
CA SER A 231 0.80 0.19 -31.65
C SER A 231 0.24 -1.19 -31.93
N LYS A 232 0.42 -1.70 -33.16
CA LYS A 232 -0.13 -3.00 -33.61
C LYS A 232 -1.64 -3.15 -33.29
N ASN A 233 -2.40 -2.08 -33.47
CA ASN A 233 -3.84 -1.96 -33.17
C ASN A 233 -4.24 -2.07 -31.69
N ASN A 234 -3.29 -2.02 -30.76
CA ASN A 234 -3.55 -1.87 -29.33
C ASN A 234 -3.22 -0.46 -28.86
N VAL A 235 -4.02 0.06 -27.91
CA VAL A 235 -3.74 1.34 -27.25
C VAL A 235 -2.49 1.18 -26.38
N SER A 236 -1.40 1.83 -26.78
CA SER A 236 -0.13 1.87 -26.06
C SER A 236 -0.09 2.99 -25.02
N SER A 237 -0.79 4.08 -25.25
CA SER A 237 -0.89 5.21 -24.32
C SER A 237 -2.10 6.07 -24.67
N ARG A 238 -2.62 6.81 -23.69
CA ARG A 238 -3.75 7.72 -23.85
C ARG A 238 -3.72 8.85 -22.83
N GLY A 239 -4.41 9.94 -23.14
CA GLY A 239 -4.58 11.03 -22.19
C GLY A 239 -5.60 12.05 -22.66
N LYS A 240 -5.60 13.19 -21.97
CA LYS A 240 -6.51 14.32 -22.23
C LYS A 240 -5.69 15.55 -22.60
N MET A 241 -6.18 16.34 -23.56
CA MET A 241 -5.65 17.65 -23.88
C MET A 241 -6.77 18.70 -23.98
N ILE A 242 -6.40 19.95 -23.77
CA ILE A 242 -7.27 21.12 -23.87
C ILE A 242 -6.76 21.98 -25.02
N VAL A 243 -7.64 22.27 -25.98
CA VAL A 243 -7.42 23.25 -27.04
C VAL A 243 -8.18 24.52 -26.67
N ASN A 244 -7.49 25.66 -26.63
CA ASN A 244 -8.07 26.97 -26.33
C ASN A 244 -8.43 27.74 -27.61
#